data_AF-A0A2H5DTJ9-F1
#
_entry.id   AF-A0A2H5DTJ9-F1
#
_cell.length_a   1.000
_cell.length_b   1.000
_cell.length_c   1.000
_cell.angle_alpha   90.00
_cell.angle_beta   90.00
_cell.angle_gamma   90.00
#
_symmetry.space_group_name_H-M   'P 1'
#
loop_
_entity.id
_entity.type
_entity.pdbx_description
1 polymer ?
#
loop_
_entity_poly.entity_id
_entity_poly.type
_entity_poly.pdbx_seq_one_letter_code
_entity_poly.pdbx_strand_id
1 'polypeptide(L)'
;MSLGMARREIRTLAQKHGLRILQWLEQPQEAEAGTSHTLAPWLICADFRCNTETCMHFLQGVAQRLATLPLIRVKLDCLSLPPTANRALTG
;
A
#
# COMPACT_ATOMS: atom_id res chain seq x y z
N MET A 1 16.99 -3.91 -4.89
CA MET A 1 16.23 -5.13 -4.51
C MET A 1 15.02 -4.85 -3.60
N SER A 2 14.98 -3.75 -2.84
CA SER A 2 13.91 -3.44 -1.87
C SER A 2 12.52 -3.16 -2.47
N LEU A 3 12.43 -2.52 -3.65
CA LEU A 3 11.14 -2.17 -4.28
C LEU A 3 10.28 -3.39 -4.60
N GLY A 4 10.87 -4.45 -5.16
CA GLY A 4 10.15 -5.68 -5.50
C GLY A 4 9.57 -6.38 -4.27
N MET A 5 10.27 -6.32 -3.13
CA MET A 5 9.76 -6.84 -1.86
C MET A 5 8.60 -6.00 -1.34
N ALA A 6 8.74 -4.67 -1.29
CA ALA A 6 7.65 -3.79 -0.84
C ALA A 6 6.38 -3.96 -1.69
N ARG A 7 6.53 -4.01 -3.02
CA ARG A 7 5.43 -4.30 -3.95
C ARG A 7 4.74 -5.62 -3.61
N ARG A 8 5.53 -6.68 -3.39
CA ARG A 8 5.00 -8.01 -3.08
C ARG A 8 4.22 -8.00 -1.77
N GLU A 9 4.76 -7.39 -0.71
CA GLU A 9 4.11 -7.33 0.61
C GLU A 9 2.78 -6.58 0.54
N ILE A 10 2.76 -5.39 -0.07
CA ILE A 10 1.53 -4.60 -0.21
C ILE A 10 0.47 -5.38 -1.00
N ARG A 11 0.83 -6.01 -2.12
CA ARG A 11 -0.11 -6.80 -2.94
C ARG A 11 -0.61 -8.04 -2.21
N THR A 12 0.27 -8.73 -1.49
CA THR A 12 -0.09 -9.93 -0.72
C THR A 12 -1.07 -9.57 0.40
N LEU A 13 -0.82 -8.47 1.11
CA LEU A 13 -1.74 -7.96 2.14
C LEU A 13 -3.07 -7.51 1.53
N ALA A 14 -3.04 -6.77 0.42
CA ALA A 14 -4.25 -6.36 -0.28
C ALA A 14 -5.10 -7.57 -0.70
N GLN A 15 -4.48 -8.61 -1.28
CA GLN A 15 -5.17 -9.86 -1.62
C GLN A 15 -5.73 -10.58 -0.40
N LYS A 16 -4.94 -10.72 0.69
CA LYS A 16 -5.38 -11.34 1.94
C LYS A 16 -6.64 -10.68 2.50
N HIS A 17 -6.74 -9.36 2.35
CA HIS A 17 -7.85 -8.56 2.85
C HIS A 17 -8.95 -8.32 1.82
N GLY A 18 -8.89 -8.96 0.64
CA GLY A 18 -9.89 -8.80 -0.43
C GLY A 18 -9.94 -7.39 -1.03
N LEU A 19 -8.87 -6.61 -0.89
CA LEU A 19 -8.81 -5.24 -1.37
C LEU A 19 -8.57 -5.19 -2.88
N ARG A 20 -9.34 -4.33 -3.55
CA ARG A 20 -9.12 -4.04 -4.97
C ARG A 20 -8.22 -2.82 -5.10
N ILE A 21 -7.12 -2.99 -5.82
CA ILE A 21 -6.22 -1.90 -6.24
C ILE A 21 -6.91 -1.15 -7.38
N LEU A 22 -7.09 0.16 -7.22
CA LEU A 22 -7.64 1.03 -8.26
C LEU A 22 -6.54 1.68 -9.10
N GLN A 23 -5.52 2.16 -8.41
CA GLN A 23 -4.38 2.83 -9.02
C GLN A 23 -3.09 2.35 -8.34
N TRP A 24 -2.03 2.27 -9.13
CA TRP A 24 -0.71 1.88 -8.67
C TRP A 24 0.35 2.66 -9.43
N LEU A 25 1.22 3.35 -8.71
CA LEU A 25 2.28 4.16 -9.26
C LEU A 25 3.55 3.98 -8.44
N GLU A 26 4.67 3.79 -9.12
CA GLU A 26 5.99 3.67 -8.52
C GLU A 26 6.90 4.72 -9.11
N GLN A 27 7.53 5.52 -8.26
CA GLN A 27 8.38 6.62 -8.69
C GLN A 27 9.71 6.57 -7.94
N PRO A 28 10.85 6.74 -8.64
CA PRO A 28 12.09 7.02 -7.97
C PRO A 28 11.95 8.38 -7.26
N GLN A 29 12.40 8.46 -6.01
CA GLN A 29 12.52 9.71 -5.27
C GLN A 29 13.95 10.24 -5.41
N GLU A 30 14.07 11.56 -5.49
CA GLU A 30 15.38 12.20 -5.33
C GLU A 30 15.88 11.92 -3.91
N ALA A 31 17.12 11.45 -3.79
CA ALA A 31 17.75 11.27 -2.49
C ALA A 31 17.89 12.65 -1.82
N GLU A 32 17.54 12.75 -0.53
CA GLU A 32 17.74 14.00 0.20
C GLU A 32 19.21 14.40 0.18
N ALA A 33 19.48 15.67 -0.13
CA ALA A 33 20.82 16.23 -0.18
C ALA A 33 21.51 16.01 1.18
N GLY A 34 22.52 15.13 1.20
CA GLY A 34 23.27 14.76 2.41
C GLY A 34 23.17 13.28 2.81
N THR A 35 22.27 12.50 2.20
CA THR A 35 22.23 11.05 2.41
C THR A 35 23.13 10.32 1.40
N SER A 36 24.27 9.80 1.87
CA SER A 36 25.20 8.98 1.09
C SER A 36 24.66 7.55 0.92
N HIS A 37 23.45 7.41 0.37
CA HIS A 37 22.90 6.12 0.01
C HIS A 37 23.21 5.85 -1.47
N THR A 38 23.88 4.73 -1.74
CA THR A 38 24.15 4.24 -3.12
C THR A 38 22.88 3.76 -3.85
N LEU A 39 21.73 3.75 -3.17
CA LEU A 39 20.45 3.27 -3.69
C LEU A 39 19.42 4.42 -3.67
N ALA A 40 18.78 4.64 -4.82
CA ALA A 40 17.70 5.62 -4.93
C ALA A 40 16.48 5.17 -4.10
N PRO A 41 15.93 6.04 -3.22
CA PRO A 41 14.68 5.76 -2.54
C PRO A 41 13.53 5.69 -3.55
N TRP A 42 12.49 4.90 -3.23
CA TRP A 42 11.31 4.76 -4.07
C TRP A 42 10.05 5.18 -3.33
N LEU A 43 9.11 5.78 -4.05
CA LEU A 43 7.76 6.05 -3.59
C LEU A 43 6.78 5.09 -4.29
N ILE A 44 5.99 4.37 -3.51
CA ILE A 44 4.83 3.63 -4.00
C ILE A 44 3.57 4.40 -3.61
N CYS A 45 2.78 4.81 -4.60
CA CYS A 45 1.44 5.37 -4.41
C CYS A 45 0.42 4.34 -4.87
N ALA A 46 -0.54 3.98 -4.03
CA ALA A 46 -1.58 3.05 -4.40
C ALA A 46 -2.93 3.37 -3.75
N ASP A 47 -3.98 3.21 -4.55
CA ASP A 47 -5.35 3.48 -4.14
C ASP A 47 -6.09 2.15 -3.99
N PHE A 48 -6.80 2.00 -2.87
CA PHE A 48 -7.54 0.78 -2.54
C PHE A 48 -9.01 1.11 -2.29
N ARG A 49 -9.90 0.16 -2.59
CA ARG A 49 -11.26 0.17 -2.04
C ARG A 49 -11.37 -0.78 -0.88
N CYS A 50 -11.89 -0.29 0.23
CA CYS A 50 -12.01 -1.05 1.48
C CYS A 50 -13.16 -0.52 2.35
N ASN A 51 -13.62 -1.36 3.28
CA ASN A 51 -14.38 -0.88 4.43
C ASN A 51 -13.41 -0.43 5.55
N THR A 52 -13.91 0.27 6.56
CA THR A 52 -13.06 0.87 7.61
C THR A 52 -12.25 -0.15 8.41
N GLU A 53 -12.86 -1.25 8.84
CA GLU A 53 -12.20 -2.30 9.63
C GLU A 53 -11.07 -2.97 8.84
N THR A 54 -11.36 -3.38 7.60
CA THR A 54 -10.38 -4.00 6.71
C THR A 54 -9.25 -3.01 6.35
N CYS A 55 -9.54 -1.72 6.15
CA CYS A 55 -8.49 -0.72 5.91
C CYS A 55 -7.52 -0.63 7.10
N MET A 56 -8.02 -0.58 8.33
CA MET A 56 -7.15 -0.49 9.52
C MET A 56 -6.21 -1.69 9.63
N HIS A 57 -6.74 -2.91 9.48
CA HIS A 57 -5.92 -4.13 9.52
C HIS A 57 -4.89 -4.19 8.38
N PHE A 58 -5.28 -3.75 7.19
CA PHE A 58 -4.38 -3.66 6.05
C PHE A 58 -3.24 -2.66 6.31
N LEU A 59 -3.56 -1.43 6.74
CA LEU A 59 -2.56 -0.40 7.03
C LEU A 59 -1.60 -0.83 8.14
N GLN A 60 -2.10 -1.47 9.19
CA GLN A 60 -1.27 -2.03 10.25
C GLN A 60 -0.30 -3.08 9.71
N GLY A 61 -0.80 -4.01 8.88
CA GLY A 61 0.03 -5.04 8.24
C GLY A 61 1.11 -4.44 7.34
N VAL A 62 0.76 -3.41 6.55
CA VAL A 62 1.72 -2.71 5.69
C VAL A 62 2.81 -2.05 6.52
N ALA A 63 2.44 -1.30 7.57
CA ALA A 63 3.40 -0.64 8.44
C ALA A 63 4.39 -1.64 9.07
N GLN A 64 3.90 -2.79 9.54
CA GLN A 64 4.75 -3.84 10.12
C GLN A 64 5.70 -4.49 9.11
N ARG A 65 5.21 -4.80 7.90
CA ARG A 65 6.01 -5.49 6.87
C ARG A 65 7.04 -4.58 6.20
N LEU A 66 6.73 -3.29 6.10
CA LEU A 66 7.60 -2.31 5.43
C LEU A 66 8.53 -1.57 6.38
N ALA A 67 8.34 -1.65 7.71
CA ALA A 67 9.24 -1.04 8.69
C ALA A 67 10.71 -1.47 8.52
N THR A 68 10.95 -2.65 7.94
CA THR A 68 12.29 -3.20 7.70
C THR A 68 12.89 -2.80 6.35
N LEU A 69 12.19 -1.99 5.54
CA LEU A 69 12.60 -1.55 4.21
C LEU A 69 12.96 -0.05 4.19
N PRO A 70 14.19 0.32 4.57
CA PRO A 70 14.56 1.71 4.91
C PRO A 70 14.56 2.69 3.73
N LEU A 71 14.39 2.22 2.49
CA LEU A 71 14.47 3.04 1.28
C LEU A 71 13.16 3.09 0.48
N ILE A 72 12.04 2.64 1.09
CA ILE A 72 10.74 2.65 0.45
C ILE A 72 9.79 3.57 1.23
N ARG A 73 9.37 4.64 0.58
CA ARG A 73 8.25 5.47 1.02
C ARG A 73 6.97 4.93 0.41
N VAL A 74 5.91 4.93 1.19
CA VAL A 74 4.62 4.39 0.74
C VAL A 74 3.52 5.38 1.10
N LYS A 75 2.72 5.72 0.09
CA LYS A 75 1.50 6.51 0.21
C LYS A 75 0.32 5.62 -0.21
N LEU A 76 -0.63 5.42 0.68
CA LEU A 76 -1.82 4.60 0.41
C LEU A 76 -3.08 5.42 0.67
N ASP A 77 -3.96 5.44 -0.33
CA ASP A 77 -5.25 6.08 -0.24
C ASP A 77 -6.34 4.98 -0.17
N CYS A 78 -6.94 4.81 1.02
CA CYS A 78 -8.08 3.91 1.26
C CYS A 78 -9.38 4.65 0.93
N LEU A 79 -9.98 4.40 -0.23
CA LEU A 79 -11.29 4.91 -0.58
C LEU A 79 -12.39 4.00 -0.02
N SER A 80 -13.41 4.62 0.59
CA SER A 80 -14.56 3.89 1.12
C SER A 80 -15.34 3.17 0.01
N LEU A 81 -15.82 1.97 0.31
CA LEU A 81 -16.77 1.28 -0.56
C LEU A 81 -18.08 2.09 -0.62
N PRO A 82 -18.70 2.23 -1.81
CA PRO A 82 -20.00 2.85 -1.91
C PRO A 82 -21.02 2.01 -1.10
N PRO A 83 -22.00 2.66 -0.45
CA PRO A 83 -22.96 2.00 0.45
C PRO A 83 -23.82 0.91 -0.23
N THR A 84 -23.80 0.80 -1.55
CA THR A 84 -24.55 -0.17 -2.35
C THR A 84 -23.98 -1.59 -2.34
N ALA A 85 -22.74 -1.81 -1.89
CA ALA A 85 -22.15 -3.17 -1.86
C ALA A 85 -22.70 -4.06 -0.73
N ASN A 86 -23.41 -3.51 0.27
CA ASN A 86 -23.95 -4.27 1.41
C ASN A 86 -25.35 -4.87 1.16
N ARG A 87 -25.93 -4.71 -0.03
CA ARG A 87 -27.35 -5.05 -0.28
C ARG A 87 -27.57 -6.36 -1.06
N ALA A 88 -26.55 -7.21 -1.21
CA ALA A 88 -26.63 -8.45 -1.98
C ALA A 88 -26.70 -9.74 -1.13
N LEU A 89 -27.08 -9.67 0.14
CA LEU A 89 -27.25 -10.86 1.00
C LEU A 89 -28.63 -10.99 1.67
N THR A 90 -29.65 -10.29 1.17
CA THR A 90 -31.05 -10.52 1.57
C THR A 90 -31.94 -10.45 0.33
N GLY A 91 -32.08 -11.58 -0.35
CA GLY A 91 -33.01 -11.81 -1.45
C GLY A 91 -33.33 -13.29 -1.54
#